data_AF-A0A526S4H4-F1
#
_entry.id   AF-A0A526S4H4-F1
#
_cell.length_a   1.000
_cell.length_b   1.000
_cell.length_c   1.000
_cell.angle_alpha   90.00
_cell.angle_beta   90.00
_cell.angle_gamma   90.00
#
_symmetry.space_group_name_H-M   'P 1'
#
loop_
_entity.id
_entity.type
_entity.pdbx_description
1 polymer ?
#
loop_
_entity_poly.entity_id
_entity_poly.type
_entity_poly.pdbx_seq_one_letter_code
_entity_poly.pdbx_strand_id
1 'polypeptide(L)' 'MSAFPLHRRRKLVEGIARVLESKNGEDANAFWRSTVKTILLQLSQSGIAPGLAEQEIGTLLRAILGDIATRSAKVEQ' A
#
# COMPACT_ATOMS: atom_id res chain seq x y z
N MET A 1 11.47 -16.80 -4.09
CA MET A 1 10.32 -15.88 -3.99
C MET A 1 10.85 -14.49 -3.66
N SER A 2 10.86 -13.55 -4.59
CA SER A 2 11.41 -12.21 -4.33
C SER A 2 10.46 -11.40 -3.44
N ALA A 3 10.97 -10.95 -2.29
CA ALA A 3 10.28 -10.07 -1.35
C ALA A 3 10.00 -8.67 -1.92
N PHE A 4 10.60 -8.36 -3.08
CA PHE A 4 10.69 -7.05 -3.69
C PHE A 4 10.50 -7.14 -5.22
N PRO A 5 9.91 -6.14 -5.87
CA PRO A 5 9.32 -4.92 -5.30
C PRO A 5 7.90 -5.13 -4.79
N LEU A 6 7.53 -4.41 -3.74
CA LEU A 6 6.18 -4.49 -3.16
C LEU A 6 5.12 -3.92 -4.10
N HIS A 7 5.47 -2.89 -4.88
CA HIS A 7 4.61 -2.29 -5.88
C HIS A 7 4.25 -3.25 -7.03
N ARG A 8 5.06 -4.31 -7.27
CA ARG A 8 4.74 -5.36 -8.24
C ARG A 8 3.70 -6.36 -7.74
N ARG A 9 3.44 -6.40 -6.43
CA ARG A 9 2.42 -7.28 -5.84
C ARG A 9 1.05 -6.64 -6.02
N ARG A 10 0.53 -6.71 -7.25
CA ARG A 10 -0.78 -6.14 -7.61
C ARG A 10 -1.90 -6.55 -6.65
N LYS A 11 -1.92 -7.81 -6.21
CA LYS A 11 -2.87 -8.30 -5.18
C LYS A 11 -2.81 -7.54 -3.85
N LEU A 12 -1.62 -7.09 -3.44
CA LEU A 12 -1.44 -6.33 -2.20
C LEU A 12 -1.92 -4.89 -2.39
N VAL A 13 -1.59 -4.26 -3.53
CA VAL A 13 -2.09 -2.93 -3.90
C VAL A 13 -3.62 -2.91 -3.95
N GLU A 14 -4.23 -3.83 -4.72
CA GLU A 14 -5.69 -3.92 -4.88
C GLU A 14 -6.40 -4.26 -3.55
N GLY A 15 -5.79 -5.11 -2.72
CA GLY A 15 -6.33 -5.45 -1.40
C GLY A 15 -6.36 -4.26 -0.46
N ILE A 16 -5.26 -3.50 -0.38
CA ILE A 16 -5.18 -2.30 0.45
C ILE A 16 -6.11 -1.21 -0.09
N ALA A 17 -6.15 -0.99 -1.41
CA ALA A 17 -7.04 -0.02 -2.04
C ALA A 17 -8.50 -0.26 -1.68
N ARG A 18 -8.97 -1.50 -1.81
CA ARG A 18 -10.36 -1.87 -1.48
C ARG A 18 -10.70 -1.69 0.00
N VAL A 19 -9.75 -2.00 0.89
CA VAL A 19 -9.93 -1.79 2.33
C VAL A 19 -9.96 -0.31 2.68
N LEU A 20 -9.12 0.51 2.03
CA LEU A 20 -9.13 1.96 2.22
C LEU A 20 -10.41 2.60 1.67
N GLU A 21 -10.91 2.18 0.50
CA GLU A 21 -12.19 2.65 -0.03
C GLU A 21 -13.37 2.31 0.87
N SER A 22 -13.34 1.15 1.53
CA SER A 22 -14.41 0.69 2.42
C SER A 22 -14.37 1.32 3.81
N LYS A 23 -13.32 2.06 4.16
CA LYS A 23 -13.12 2.63 5.51
C LYS A 23 -13.22 4.15 5.48
N ASN A 24 -13.86 4.72 6.50
CA ASN A 24 -13.86 6.18 6.70
C ASN A 24 -12.46 6.67 7.07
N GLY A 25 -12.14 7.94 6.75
CA GLY A 25 -10.78 8.48 6.79
C GLY A 25 -9.96 8.20 8.06
N GLU A 26 -10.59 8.13 9.24
CA GLU A 26 -9.91 7.83 10.50
C GLU A 26 -9.51 6.35 10.62
N ASP A 27 -10.42 5.43 10.28
CA ASP A 27 -10.19 3.99 10.30
C ASP A 27 -9.28 3.55 9.14
N ALA A 28 -9.40 4.21 7.99
CA ALA A 28 -8.49 4.08 6.85
C ALA A 28 -7.05 4.48 7.23
N ASN A 29 -6.88 5.59 7.95
CA ASN A 29 -5.58 6.05 8.42
C ASN A 29 -4.98 5.10 9.47
N ALA A 30 -5.79 4.59 10.42
CA ALA A 30 -5.35 3.61 11.40
C ALA A 30 -4.88 2.30 10.72
N PHE A 31 -5.67 1.81 9.75
CA PHE A 31 -5.32 0.65 8.94
C PHE A 31 -4.04 0.86 8.15
N TRP A 32 -3.89 2.01 7.48
CA TRP A 32 -2.70 2.35 6.71
C TRP A 32 -1.45 2.40 7.60
N ARG A 33 -1.52 3.07 8.75
CA ARG A 33 -0.40 3.14 9.70
C ARG A 33 0.03 1.77 10.22
N SER A 34 -0.94 0.88 10.50
CA SER A 34 -0.66 -0.50 10.89
C SER A 34 0.00 -1.29 9.76
N THR A 35 -0.55 -1.16 8.54
CA THR A 35 -0.02 -1.81 7.34
C THR A 35 1.42 -1.38 7.04
N VAL A 36 1.71 -0.08 7.10
CA VAL A 36 3.06 0.47 6.92
C VAL A 36 4.02 -0.12 7.95
N LYS A 37 3.65 -0.19 9.23
CA LYS A 37 4.49 -0.81 10.27
C LYS A 37 4.80 -2.27 9.97
N THR A 38 3.81 -3.06 9.56
CA THR A 38 4.01 -4.46 9.18
C THR A 38 4.94 -4.59 7.98
N ILE A 39 4.75 -3.77 6.95
CA ILE A 39 5.58 -3.80 5.74
C ILE A 39 7.02 -3.39 6.06
N LEU A 40 7.23 -2.33 6.83
CA LEU A 40 8.56 -1.91 7.27
C LEU A 40 9.25 -3.01 8.09
N LEU A 41 8.53 -3.69 8.99
CA LEU A 41 9.06 -4.82 9.75
C LEU A 41 9.47 -5.98 8.83
N GLN A 42 8.65 -6.33 7.85
CA GLN A 42 8.96 -7.37 6.86
C GLN A 42 10.17 -7.02 5.99
N LEU A 43 10.29 -5.76 5.58
CA LEU A 43 11.43 -5.26 4.83
C LEU A 43 12.71 -5.29 5.67
N SER A 44 12.65 -4.86 6.93
CA SER A 44 13.77 -4.97 7.88
C SER A 44 14.19 -6.43 8.10
N GLN A 45 13.23 -7.35 8.26
CA GLN A 45 13.52 -8.80 8.37
C GLN A 45 14.18 -9.36 7.11
N SER A 46 13.86 -8.80 5.94
CA SER A 46 14.48 -9.16 4.67
C SER A 46 15.83 -8.49 4.43
N GLY A 47 16.35 -7.70 5.39
CA GLY A 47 17.63 -7.00 5.29
C GLY A 47 17.58 -5.72 4.44
N ILE A 48 16.39 -5.20 4.14
CA ILE A 48 16.23 -3.97 3.36
C ILE A 48 16.51 -2.76 4.28
N ALA A 49 17.31 -1.82 3.78
CA ALA A 49 17.61 -0.59 4.50
C ALA A 49 16.34 0.25 4.72
N PRO A 50 16.18 0.89 5.90
CA PRO A 50 14.98 1.65 6.23
C PRO A 50 14.67 2.76 5.21
N GLY A 51 15.69 3.48 4.73
CA GLY A 51 15.48 4.51 3.71
C GLY A 51 14.90 3.98 2.38
N LEU A 52 15.31 2.78 1.96
CA LEU A 52 14.76 2.13 0.77
C LEU A 52 13.33 1.63 1.02
N ALA A 53 13.07 1.14 2.24
CA ALA A 53 11.76 0.70 2.66
C ALA A 53 10.75 1.85 2.68
N GLU A 54 11.14 3.02 3.20
CA GLU A 54 10.32 4.23 3.18
C GLU A 54 10.01 4.72 1.76
N GLN A 55 10.99 4.67 0.86
CA GLN A 55 10.75 4.98 -0.56
C GLN A 55 9.77 4.01 -1.21
N GLU A 56 9.88 2.70 -0.93
CA GLU A 56 8.92 1.72 -1.44
C GLU A 56 7.51 1.94 -0.88
N ILE A 57 7.37 2.30 0.40
CA ILE A 57 6.09 2.64 1.01
C ILE A 57 5.46 3.86 0.30
N GLY A 58 6.26 4.88 -0.01
CA GLY A 58 5.80 6.06 -0.75
C GLY A 58 5.31 5.72 -2.16
N THR A 59 6.06 4.88 -2.89
CA THR A 59 5.66 4.36 -4.20
C THR A 59 4.39 3.53 -4.12
N LEU A 60 4.28 2.67 -3.09
CA LEU A 60 3.11 1.83 -2.83
C LEU A 60 1.87 2.68 -2.57
N LEU A 61 1.97 3.71 -1.72
CA LEU A 61 0.85 4.62 -1.44
C LEU A 61 0.38 5.32 -2.71
N ARG A 62 1.30 5.82 -3.52
CA ARG A 62 0.96 6.49 -4.79
C ARG A 62 0.25 5.53 -5.76
N ALA A 63 0.70 4.29 -5.84
CA ALA A 63 0.04 3.27 -6.66
C ALA A 63 -1.38 2.95 -6.15
N ILE A 64 -1.56 2.83 -4.84
CA ILE A 64 -2.87 2.60 -4.21
C ILE A 64 -3.82 3.77 -4.50
N LEU A 65 -3.39 5.02 -4.27
CA LEU A 65 -4.20 6.20 -4.52
C LEU A 65 -4.56 6.34 -6.01
N GLY A 66 -3.62 6.01 -6.91
CA GLY A 66 -3.88 5.95 -8.35
C GLY A 66 -4.91 4.89 -8.73
N ASP A 67 -4.86 3.71 -8.11
CA ASP A 67 -5.83 2.63 -8.33
C ASP A 67 -7.23 3.03 -7.83
N ILE A 68 -7.33 3.61 -6.62
CA ILE A 68 -8.58 4.13 -6.06
C ILE A 68 -9.17 5.22 -6.98
N ALA A 69 -8.36 6.19 -7.41
CA ALA A 69 -8.81 7.25 -8.31
C ALA A 69 -9.29 6.69 -9.66
N THR A 70 -8.59 5.69 -10.20
CA THR A 70 -8.98 5.02 -11.46
C THR A 70 -10.27 4.23 -11.31
N ARG A 71 -10.49 3.57 -10.17
CA ARG A 71 -11.73 2.84 -9.87
C ARG A 71 -12.91 3.79 -9.66
N SER A 72 -12.71 4.86 -8.90
CA SER A 72 -13.72 5.91 -8.73
C SER A 72 -14.16 6.48 -10.07
N ALA A 73 -13.21 6.75 -10.98
CA ALA A 73 -13.51 7.24 -12.33
C ALA A 73 -14.25 6.21 -13.22
N LYS A 74 -14.17 4.91 -12.92
CA LYS A 74 -14.91 3.86 -13.63
C LYS A 74 -16.32 3.62 -13.09
N VAL A 75 -16.64 4.07 -11.88
CA VAL A 75 -17.97 3.93 -11.27
C VAL A 75 -18.98 4.95 -11.85
N GLU A 76 -18.50 6.03 -12.48
CA GLU A 76 -19.34 7.06 -13.11
C GLU A 76 -19.62 6.83 -14.62
N GLN A 77 -19.43 5.61 -15.15
CA GLN A 77 -19.71 5.26 -16.56
C GLN A 77 -20.90 4.32 -16.71
#